data_AF-A0A838GLT4-F1
#
_entry.id   AF-A0A838GLT4-F1
#
_cell.length_a   1.000
_cell.length_b   1.000
_cell.length_c   1.000
_cell.angle_alpha   90.00
_cell.angle_beta   90.00
_cell.angle_gamma   90.00
#
_symmetry.space_group_name_H-M   'P 1'
#
loop_
_entity.id
_entity.type
_entity.pdbx_description
1 polymer ?
#
loop_
_entity_poly.entity_id
_entity_poly.type
_entity_poly.pdbx_seq_one_letter_code
_entity_poly.pdbx_strand_id
1 'polypeptide(L)'
;MPSEYLATLALQHAEVILERTRTVVAGNLPVLDAFFAEHADRFSWTPPDGGCVAFPRYTGSDGVETFCRRAVENAGVLLLPASLFASGIAGVPTDRFRIGVGRRDPGPALHALRGLLQDS
;
A
#
# COMPACT_ATOMS: atom_id res chain seq x y z
N MET A 1 -11.61 8.73 -30.70
CA MET A 1 -10.49 9.36 -29.96
C MET A 1 -9.41 8.33 -29.66
N PRO A 2 -8.11 8.66 -29.64
CA PRO A 2 -7.03 7.71 -29.33
C PRO A 2 -7.22 6.99 -27.99
N SER A 3 -7.75 7.67 -26.97
CA SER A 3 -8.07 7.09 -25.65
C SER A 3 -9.19 6.04 -25.71
N GLU A 4 -10.25 6.27 -26.48
CA GLU A 4 -11.35 5.31 -26.67
C GLU A 4 -10.87 4.05 -27.41
N TYR A 5 -10.03 4.24 -28.43
CA TYR A 5 -9.43 3.13 -29.16
C TYR A 5 -8.54 2.27 -28.25
N LEU A 6 -7.66 2.90 -27.47
CA LEU A 6 -6.82 2.20 -26.49
C LEU A 6 -7.64 1.52 -25.39
N ALA A 7 -8.71 2.15 -24.91
CA ALA A 7 -9.62 1.56 -23.93
C ALA A 7 -10.32 0.32 -24.50
N THR A 8 -10.79 0.39 -25.74
CA THR A 8 -11.44 -0.73 -26.44
C THR A 8 -10.45 -1.89 -26.64
N LEU A 9 -9.23 -1.58 -27.06
CA LEU A 9 -8.16 -2.57 -27.19
C LEU A 9 -7.82 -3.21 -25.84
N ALA A 10 -7.74 -2.42 -24.77
CA ALA A 10 -7.50 -2.94 -23.43
C ALA A 10 -8.63 -3.88 -22.95
N LEU A 11 -9.89 -3.56 -23.25
CA LEU A 11 -11.05 -4.41 -22.93
C LEU A 11 -11.02 -5.73 -23.72
N GLN A 12 -10.63 -5.69 -25.00
CA GLN A 12 -10.47 -6.89 -25.83
C GLN A 12 -9.37 -7.84 -25.30
N HIS A 13 -8.40 -7.30 -24.56
CA HIS A 13 -7.30 -8.04 -23.95
C HIS A 13 -7.36 -8.04 -22.40
N ALA A 14 -8.55 -7.85 -21.82
CA ALA A 14 -8.72 -7.66 -20.38
C ALA A 14 -8.14 -8.82 -19.56
N GLU A 15 -8.34 -10.07 -19.99
CA GLU A 15 -7.83 -11.24 -19.27
C GLU A 15 -6.30 -11.22 -19.12
N VAL A 16 -5.57 -10.82 -20.16
CA VAL A 16 -4.10 -10.72 -20.10
C VAL A 16 -3.65 -9.65 -19.11
N ILE A 17 -4.35 -8.52 -19.07
CA ILE A 17 -4.06 -7.41 -18.17
C ILE A 17 -4.38 -7.78 -16.71
N LEU A 18 -5.53 -8.44 -16.50
CA LEU A 18 -5.96 -8.92 -15.19
C LEU A 18 -5.01 -9.99 -14.67
N GLU A 19 -4.64 -10.97 -15.48
CA GLU A 19 -3.73 -12.06 -15.11
C GLU A 19 -2.37 -11.54 -14.69
N ARG A 20 -1.81 -10.58 -15.45
CA ARG A 20 -0.55 -9.91 -15.08
C ARG A 20 -0.68 -9.22 -13.72
N THR A 21 -1.77 -8.50 -13.49
CA THR A 21 -1.97 -7.75 -12.24
C THR A 21 -2.15 -8.69 -11.05
N ARG A 22 -2.96 -9.75 -11.23
CA ARG A 22 -3.15 -10.81 -10.23
C ARG A 22 -1.84 -11.50 -9.88
N THR A 23 -1.02 -11.83 -10.88
CA THR A 23 0.30 -12.43 -10.69
C THR A 23 1.21 -11.54 -9.83
N VAL A 24 1.25 -10.23 -10.11
CA VAL A 24 2.06 -9.29 -9.32
C VAL A 24 1.56 -9.21 -7.89
N VAL A 25 0.25 -9.05 -7.68
CA VAL A 25 -0.33 -8.97 -6.33
C VAL A 25 -0.10 -10.27 -5.56
N ALA A 26 -0.35 -11.42 -6.18
CA ALA A 26 -0.15 -12.74 -5.57
C ALA A 26 1.31 -12.99 -5.16
N GLY A 27 2.28 -12.52 -5.95
CA GLY A 27 3.70 -12.59 -5.58
C GLY A 27 4.10 -11.62 -4.46
N ASN A 28 3.43 -10.47 -4.38
CA ASN A 28 3.73 -9.46 -3.37
C ASN A 28 3.13 -9.76 -2.00
N LEU A 29 1.91 -10.31 -1.94
CA LEU A 29 1.20 -10.50 -0.67
C LEU A 29 2.01 -11.27 0.38
N PRO A 30 2.64 -12.42 0.08
CA PRO A 30 3.46 -13.13 1.06
C PRO A 30 4.64 -12.30 1.60
N VAL A 31 5.22 -11.43 0.76
CA VAL A 31 6.34 -10.56 1.16
C VAL A 31 5.86 -9.46 2.11
N LEU A 32 4.69 -8.86 1.83
CA LEU A 32 4.09 -7.88 2.73
C LEU A 32 3.57 -8.53 4.02
N ASP A 33 2.95 -9.70 3.94
CA ASP A 33 2.50 -10.46 5.11
C ASP A 33 3.66 -10.73 6.07
N ALA A 34 4.81 -11.19 5.53
CA ALA A 34 6.01 -11.42 6.31
C ALA A 34 6.55 -10.13 6.95
N PHE A 35 6.59 -9.02 6.20
CA PHE A 35 7.01 -7.71 6.72
C PHE A 35 6.11 -7.25 7.88
N PHE A 36 4.79 -7.30 7.72
CA PHE A 36 3.87 -6.83 8.75
C PHE A 36 3.81 -7.78 9.95
N ALA A 37 4.02 -9.08 9.76
CA ALA A 37 4.12 -10.04 10.86
C ALA A 37 5.35 -9.78 11.74
N GLU A 38 6.49 -9.39 11.14
CA GLU A 38 7.71 -9.02 11.87
C GLU A 38 7.54 -7.74 12.72
N HIS A 39 6.64 -6.84 12.30
CA HIS A 39 6.37 -5.57 12.96
C HIS A 39 4.93 -5.51 13.52
N ALA A 40 4.40 -6.64 13.98
CA ALA A 40 3.02 -6.75 14.47
C ALA A 40 2.75 -5.92 15.74
N ASP A 41 3.79 -5.47 16.44
CA ASP A 41 3.71 -4.51 17.56
C ASP A 41 3.42 -3.08 17.08
N ARG A 42 3.81 -2.73 15.84
CA ARG A 42 3.64 -1.41 15.23
C ARG A 42 2.49 -1.35 14.22
N PHE A 43 2.05 -2.50 13.70
CA PHE A 43 1.02 -2.56 12.67
C PHE A 43 -0.01 -3.63 12.93
N SER A 44 -1.27 -3.31 12.62
CA SER A 44 -2.31 -4.31 12.40
C SER A 44 -2.60 -4.38 10.90
N TRP A 45 -2.19 -5.49 10.30
CA TRP A 45 -2.30 -5.77 8.88
C TRP A 45 -3.40 -6.78 8.59
N THR A 46 -4.11 -6.56 7.48
CA THR A 46 -4.98 -7.55 6.88
C THR A 46 -4.78 -7.42 5.37
N PRO A 47 -4.45 -8.51 4.65
CA PRO A 47 -4.32 -8.45 3.21
C PRO A 47 -5.67 -8.07 2.58
N PRO A 48 -5.68 -7.42 1.41
CA PRO A 48 -6.91 -7.10 0.73
C PRO A 48 -7.61 -8.36 0.21
N ASP A 49 -8.92 -8.45 0.40
CA ASP A 49 -9.75 -9.53 -0.18
C ASP A 49 -9.72 -9.52 -1.72
N GLY A 50 -9.40 -8.37 -2.31
CA GLY A 50 -9.21 -8.19 -3.74
C GLY A 50 -8.63 -6.83 -4.08
N GLY A 51 -8.19 -6.67 -5.33
CA GLY A 51 -7.54 -5.45 -5.79
C GLY A 51 -6.05 -5.37 -5.44
N CYS A 52 -5.50 -4.16 -5.43
CA CYS A 52 -4.06 -3.94 -5.30
C CYS A 52 -3.70 -2.88 -4.25
N VAL A 53 -4.59 -2.66 -3.28
CA VAL A 53 -4.45 -1.64 -2.24
C VAL A 53 -4.90 -2.21 -0.91
N ALA A 54 -4.19 -1.89 0.17
CA ALA A 54 -4.56 -2.24 1.54
C ALA A 54 -4.58 -1.00 2.44
N PHE A 55 -5.19 -1.14 3.63
CA PHE A 55 -5.39 -0.04 4.57
C PHE A 55 -4.98 -0.40 6.01
N PRO A 56 -3.67 -0.63 6.26
CA PRO A 56 -3.18 -1.14 7.54
C PRO A 56 -3.33 -0.07 8.61
N ARG A 57 -3.48 -0.53 9.85
CA ARG A 57 -3.44 0.34 11.03
C ARG A 57 -2.00 0.46 11.52
N TYR A 58 -1.60 1.68 11.86
CA TYR A 58 -0.36 1.98 12.56
C TYR A 58 -0.66 2.24 14.04
N THR A 59 0.07 1.58 14.94
CA THR A 59 -0.13 1.63 16.40
C THR A 59 0.97 2.41 17.12
N GLY A 60 1.91 3.01 16.38
CA GLY A 60 2.96 3.85 16.97
C GLY A 60 2.42 5.14 17.60
N SER A 61 3.05 5.57 18.69
CA SER A 61 2.63 6.71 19.50
C SER A 61 2.80 8.07 18.82
N ASP A 62 3.67 8.17 17.79
CA ASP A 62 3.89 9.38 17.01
C ASP A 62 2.77 9.68 16.00
N GLY A 63 1.86 8.71 15.80
CA GLY A 63 0.70 8.82 14.91
C GLY A 63 1.03 8.60 13.44
N VAL A 64 0.01 8.18 12.67
CA VAL A 64 0.19 7.74 11.28
C VAL A 64 0.64 8.86 10.33
N GLU A 65 0.27 10.11 10.61
CA GLU A 65 0.71 11.29 9.84
C GLU A 65 2.22 11.47 9.92
N THR A 66 2.75 11.45 11.15
CA THR A 66 4.18 11.58 11.41
C THR A 66 4.94 10.43 10.79
N PHE A 67 4.43 9.21 10.93
CA PHE A 67 5.02 8.03 10.33
C PHE A 67 5.08 8.12 8.80
N CYS A 68 3.96 8.42 8.12
CA CYS A 68 3.93 8.56 6.66
C CYS A 68 4.87 9.67 6.16
N ARG A 69 4.94 10.80 6.87
CA ARG A 69 5.86 11.89 6.56
C ARG A 69 7.32 11.45 6.71
N ARG A 70 7.68 10.80 7.80
CA ARG A 70 9.05 10.27 8.01
C ARG A 70 9.41 9.21 6.97
N ALA A 71 8.46 8.36 6.59
CA ALA A 71 8.67 7.34 5.56
C ALA A 71 9.08 7.96 4.22
N VAL A 72 8.43 9.05 3.81
CA VAL A 72 8.82 9.72 2.55
C VAL A 72 10.08 10.57 2.72
N GLU A 73 10.23 11.32 3.81
CA GLU A 73 11.36 12.24 4.03
C GLU A 73 12.69 11.52 4.27
N ASN A 74 12.67 10.44 5.05
CA ASN A 74 13.90 9.79 5.51
C ASN A 74 14.20 8.48 4.76
N ALA A 75 13.18 7.79 4.27
CA ALA A 75 13.31 6.50 3.60
C ALA A 75 12.91 6.53 2.11
N GLY A 76 12.38 7.64 1.61
CA GLY A 76 11.92 7.76 0.22
C GLY A 76 10.69 6.90 -0.10
N VAL A 77 9.94 6.45 0.91
CA VAL A 77 8.78 5.56 0.78
C VAL A 77 7.49 6.35 0.92
N LEU A 78 6.72 6.48 -0.17
CA LEU A 78 5.44 7.18 -0.17
C LEU A 78 4.30 6.27 0.33
N LEU A 79 3.73 6.64 1.47
CA LEU A 79 2.49 6.11 2.02
C LEU A 79 1.47 7.25 2.14
N LEU A 80 0.18 6.94 2.05
CA LEU A 80 -0.86 7.97 2.18
C LEU A 80 -1.59 7.80 3.52
N PRO A 81 -1.50 8.76 4.46
CA PRO A 81 -2.26 8.67 5.70
C PRO A 81 -3.77 8.78 5.44
N ALA A 82 -4.56 8.19 6.34
CA ALA A 82 -6.00 8.08 6.20
C ALA A 82 -6.73 9.43 6.11
N SER A 83 -6.17 10.49 6.66
CA SER A 83 -6.72 11.85 6.60
C SER A 83 -6.97 12.34 5.16
N LEU A 84 -6.17 11.86 4.19
CA LEU A 84 -6.34 12.20 2.77
C LEU A 84 -7.63 11.63 2.15
N PHE A 85 -8.27 10.69 2.83
CA PHE A 85 -9.55 10.10 2.43
C PHE A 85 -10.73 10.67 3.23
N ALA A 86 -10.49 11.63 4.13
CA ALA A 86 -11.55 12.28 4.89
C ALA A 86 -12.47 13.10 3.97
N SER A 87 -13.78 13.02 4.23
CA SER A 87 -14.78 13.81 3.52
C SER A 87 -15.90 14.21 4.47
N GLY A 88 -16.75 15.17 4.06
CA GLY A 88 -17.93 15.54 4.83
C GLY A 88 -19.03 14.48 4.89
N ILE A 89 -18.85 13.33 4.23
CA ILE A 89 -19.87 12.27 4.08
C ILE A 89 -19.72 11.21 5.18
N ALA A 90 -18.49 10.82 5.51
CA ALA A 90 -18.20 9.81 6.52
C ALA A 90 -16.84 10.06 7.16
N GLY A 91 -16.75 9.79 8.46
CA GLY A 91 -15.49 9.78 9.18
C GLY A 91 -14.55 8.69 8.66
N VAL A 92 -13.26 8.97 8.68
CA VAL A 92 -12.20 8.00 8.38
C VAL A 92 -11.39 7.70 9.64
N PRO A 93 -10.92 6.46 9.83
CA PRO A 93 -10.00 6.14 10.91
C PRO A 93 -8.76 7.05 10.85
N THR A 94 -8.28 7.53 12.00
CA THR A 94 -7.15 8.47 12.06
C THR A 94 -5.79 7.78 12.20
N ASP A 95 -5.78 6.45 12.31
CA ASP A 95 -4.62 5.62 12.62
C ASP A 95 -4.28 4.62 11.50
N ARG A 96 -4.71 4.92 10.27
CA ARG A 96 -4.49 4.05 9.11
C ARG A 96 -3.75 4.77 7.99
N PHE A 97 -3.14 4.00 7.10
CA PHE A 97 -2.54 4.50 5.86
C PHE A 97 -2.88 3.59 4.68
N ARG A 98 -2.87 4.14 3.47
CA ARG A 98 -3.01 3.38 2.23
C ARG A 98 -1.64 2.94 1.73
N ILE A 99 -1.52 1.66 1.42
CA ILE A 99 -0.36 1.07 0.74
C ILE A 99 -0.81 0.31 -0.52
N GLY A 100 -0.02 0.37 -1.58
CA GLY A 100 -0.25 -0.41 -2.80
C GLY A 100 0.50 -1.74 -2.75
N VAL A 101 -0.17 -2.82 -3.14
CA VAL A 101 0.40 -4.18 -3.27
C VAL A 101 0.56 -4.62 -4.73
N GLY A 102 0.27 -3.74 -5.70
CA GLY A 102 0.32 -4.04 -7.14
C GLY A 102 1.60 -3.58 -7.87
N ARG A 103 2.58 -3.01 -7.17
CA ARG A 103 3.85 -2.57 -7.79
C ARG A 103 4.80 -3.75 -7.92
N ARG A 104 5.50 -3.88 -9.04
CA ARG A 104 6.59 -4.86 -9.17
C ARG A 104 7.71 -4.52 -8.20
N ASP A 105 8.27 -5.56 -7.57
CA ASP A 105 9.41 -5.48 -6.66
C ASP A 105 9.20 -4.53 -5.46
N PRO A 106 8.46 -4.96 -4.42
CA PRO A 106 8.27 -4.17 -3.21
C PRO A 106 9.50 -4.16 -2.28
N GLY A 107 10.51 -5.00 -2.56
CA GLY A 107 11.64 -5.28 -1.67
C GLY A 107 12.41 -4.03 -1.21
N PRO A 108 12.84 -3.14 -2.13
CA PRO A 108 13.59 -1.94 -1.75
C PRO A 108 12.82 -1.01 -0.80
N ALA A 109 11.52 -0.82 -1.03
CA ALA A 109 10.68 0.04 -0.18
C ALA A 109 10.48 -0.59 1.21
N LEU A 110 10.23 -1.90 1.27
CA LEU A 110 10.09 -2.61 2.54
C LEU A 110 11.42 -2.62 3.32
N HIS A 111 12.55 -2.78 2.65
CA HIS A 111 13.87 -2.70 3.28
C HIS A 111 14.13 -1.31 3.88
N ALA A 112 13.83 -0.24 3.13
CA ALA A 112 13.96 1.13 3.63
C ALA A 112 13.03 1.40 4.83
N LEU A 113 11.79 0.89 4.80
CA LEU A 113 10.86 0.97 5.94
C LEU A 113 11.38 0.21 7.18
N ARG A 114 12.01 -0.96 7.00
CA ARG A 114 12.63 -1.69 8.13
C ARG A 114 13.68 -0.83 8.84
N GLY A 115 14.54 -0.16 8.09
CA GLY A 115 15.54 0.76 8.65
C GLY A 115 14.88 1.87 9.47
N LEU A 116 13.85 2.52 8.92
CA LEU A 116 13.11 3.56 9.62
C LEU A 116 12.49 3.09 10.95
N LEU A 117 12.00 1.85 10.99
CA LEU A 117 11.36 1.25 12.16
C LEU A 117 12.36 0.86 13.26
N GLN A 118 13.62 0.62 12.91
CA GLN A 118 14.69 0.33 13.88
C GLN A 118 15.22 1.60 14.57
N ASP A 119 15.10 2.75 13.91
CA ASP A 119 15.57 4.04 14.42
C ASP A 119 14.56 4.79 15.31
N SER A 120 13.42 4.16 15.68
CA SER A 120 12.25 4.82 16.31
C SER A 120 11.84 4.30 17.69
#